data_AF-A0AA35TYU3-F1
#
_entry.id   AF-A0AA35TYU3-F1
#
_cell.length_a   1.000
_cell.length_b   1.000
_cell.length_c   1.000
_cell.angle_alpha   90.00
_cell.angle_beta   90.00
_cell.angle_gamma   90.00
#
_symmetry.space_group_name_H-M   'P 1'
#
loop_
_entity.id
_entity.type
_entity.pdbx_description
1 polymer ?
#
loop_
_entity_poly.entity_id
_entity_poly.type
_entity_poly.pdbx_seq_one_letter_code
_entity_poly.pdbx_strand_id
1 'polypeptide(L)'
;MAGVSGSSLSSGSGGSPRVKWLTDLDKSAIVSNFEKRGWVKGSLEDGDWNFYFCSVYTARSMFSVDSGFRLADDQMISHFPTHYRLTRKDCMVKNIRRYRKDLERDGSPLAERDERGRFIHLDFIPVTFMLPADYNIFVEEFRRHPSSTWIMKPAGKGAEFFKLYLCGSLLYRKGF
;
A
#
# COMPACT_ATOMS: atom_id res chain seq x y z
N MET A 1 39.24 -32.03 49.43
CA MET A 1 38.10 -31.90 48.49
C MET A 1 37.87 -30.43 48.23
N ALA A 2 38.18 -29.96 47.03
CA ALA A 2 37.56 -28.81 46.38
C ALA A 2 38.09 -28.82 44.94
N GLY A 3 37.35 -29.45 44.04
CA GLY A 3 37.66 -29.46 42.62
C GLY A 3 37.35 -28.10 42.02
N VAL A 4 38.35 -27.48 41.40
CA VAL A 4 38.16 -26.28 40.58
C VAL A 4 37.68 -26.77 39.22
N SER A 5 36.37 -26.71 39.01
CA SER A 5 35.72 -27.02 37.74
C SER A 5 36.11 -25.94 36.72
N GLY A 6 36.95 -26.30 35.76
CA GLY A 6 37.23 -25.47 34.59
C GLY A 6 35.97 -25.33 33.74
N SER A 7 35.40 -24.13 33.71
CA SER A 7 34.40 -23.74 32.72
C SER A 7 35.10 -23.55 31.38
N SER A 8 34.97 -24.54 30.50
CA SER A 8 35.31 -24.41 29.09
C SER A 8 34.40 -23.37 28.45
N LEU A 9 34.95 -22.19 28.17
CA LEU A 9 34.34 -21.20 27.29
C LEU A 9 34.23 -21.84 25.90
N SER A 10 33.02 -22.21 25.50
CA SER A 10 32.74 -22.58 24.13
C SER A 10 32.89 -21.32 23.27
N SER A 11 33.89 -21.35 22.40
CA SER A 11 34.09 -20.41 21.31
C SER A 11 32.93 -20.52 20.32
N GLY A 12 31.83 -19.83 20.57
CA GLY A 12 30.76 -19.64 19.60
C GLY A 12 31.21 -18.64 18.53
N SER A 13 31.38 -19.12 17.30
CA SER A 13 31.77 -18.31 16.15
C SER A 13 30.91 -17.05 16.02
N GLY A 14 31.55 -15.89 15.91
CA GLY A 14 30.91 -14.60 15.61
C GLY A 14 30.34 -14.53 14.19
N GLY A 15 29.36 -15.38 13.88
CA GLY A 15 28.50 -15.23 12.72
C GLY A 15 27.39 -14.26 13.07
N SER A 16 27.19 -13.22 12.25
CA SER A 16 26.00 -12.37 12.32
C SER A 16 24.74 -13.26 12.39
N PRO A 17 23.76 -12.95 13.26
CA PRO A 17 22.56 -13.77 13.41
C PRO A 17 21.89 -13.97 12.05
N ARG A 18 21.58 -15.23 11.69
CA ARG A 18 20.89 -15.55 10.45
C ARG A 18 19.44 -15.08 10.57
N VAL A 19 19.03 -14.21 9.65
CA VAL A 19 17.66 -13.67 9.57
C VAL A 19 16.66 -14.81 9.38
N LYS A 20 15.58 -14.78 10.16
CA LYS A 20 14.46 -15.73 10.12
C LYS A 20 13.29 -15.13 9.34
N TRP A 21 12.78 -15.86 8.35
CA TRP A 21 11.72 -15.39 7.47
C TRP A 21 10.43 -16.19 7.56
N LEU A 22 9.31 -15.51 7.32
CA LEU A 22 7.98 -16.10 7.16
C LEU A 22 7.35 -15.61 5.85
N THR A 23 6.53 -16.45 5.23
CA THR A 23 5.63 -16.03 4.15
C THR A 23 4.38 -16.91 4.10
N ASP A 24 3.23 -16.28 3.84
CA ASP A 24 1.95 -16.93 3.53
C ASP A 24 1.67 -16.90 2.02
N LEU A 25 2.64 -16.45 1.22
CA LEU A 25 2.54 -16.36 -0.22
C LEU A 25 3.24 -17.54 -0.87
N ASP A 26 2.51 -18.27 -1.71
CA ASP A 26 3.09 -19.32 -2.54
C ASP A 26 3.73 -18.72 -3.80
N LYS A 27 4.89 -18.07 -3.61
CA LYS A 27 5.66 -17.43 -4.70
C LYS A 27 7.11 -17.88 -4.63
N SER A 28 7.50 -18.75 -5.55
CA SER A 28 8.86 -19.31 -5.66
C SER A 28 9.96 -18.25 -5.74
N ALA A 29 9.70 -17.12 -6.41
CA ALA A 29 10.65 -16.01 -6.49
C ALA A 29 11.01 -15.40 -5.12
N ILE A 30 10.07 -15.41 -4.17
CA ILE A 30 10.27 -14.88 -2.82
C ILE A 30 11.10 -15.89 -2.01
N VAL A 31 10.67 -17.15 -1.99
CA VAL A 31 11.34 -18.22 -1.24
C VAL A 31 12.78 -18.40 -1.71
N SER A 32 13.00 -18.51 -3.03
CA SER A 32 14.35 -18.66 -3.60
C SER A 32 15.25 -17.45 -3.33
N ASN A 33 14.69 -16.25 -3.15
CA ASN A 33 15.47 -15.07 -2.77
C ASN A 33 15.99 -15.19 -1.33
N PHE A 34 15.14 -15.62 -0.40
CA PHE A 34 15.52 -15.83 1.00
C PHE A 34 16.57 -16.93 1.15
N GLU A 35 16.39 -18.04 0.45
CA GLU A 35 17.35 -19.15 0.43
C GLU A 35 18.72 -18.72 -0.10
N LYS A 36 18.75 -17.97 -1.22
CA LYS A 36 20.00 -17.41 -1.78
C LYS A 36 20.72 -16.45 -0.83
N ARG A 37 19.99 -15.79 0.08
CA ARG A 37 20.55 -14.92 1.12
C ARG A 37 21.00 -15.69 2.37
N GLY A 38 20.81 -17.01 2.40
CA GLY A 38 21.10 -17.84 3.57
C GLY A 38 20.15 -17.60 4.74
N TRP A 39 18.99 -16.99 4.50
CA TRP A 39 17.96 -16.79 5.52
C TRP A 39 17.24 -18.11 5.81
N VAL A 40 16.87 -18.32 7.07
CA VAL A 40 16.23 -19.56 7.51
C VAL A 40 14.76 -19.35 7.79
N LYS A 41 13.93 -20.39 7.66
CA LYS A 41 12.50 -20.28 7.95
C LYS A 41 12.29 -20.11 9.46
N GLY A 42 11.51 -19.11 9.85
CA GLY A 42 11.12 -18.86 11.23
C GLY A 42 9.86 -19.62 11.64
N SER A 43 9.39 -19.37 12.86
CA SER A 43 8.15 -19.93 13.42
C SER A 43 7.24 -18.80 13.89
N LEU A 44 5.99 -18.81 13.44
CA LEU A 44 4.98 -17.86 13.93
C LEU A 44 4.50 -18.26 15.34
N GLU A 45 4.43 -19.56 15.64
CA GLU A 45 3.95 -20.10 16.92
C GLU A 45 4.92 -19.78 18.06
N ASP A 46 6.23 -19.91 17.81
CA ASP A 46 7.27 -19.61 18.80
C ASP A 46 7.60 -18.11 18.88
N GLY A 47 7.01 -17.29 18.01
CA GLY A 47 7.35 -15.87 17.86
C GLY A 47 8.78 -15.61 17.34
N ASP A 48 9.48 -16.67 16.91
CA ASP A 48 10.88 -16.66 16.53
C ASP A 48 11.08 -16.39 15.03
N TRP A 49 10.93 -15.13 14.66
CA TRP A 49 11.07 -14.64 13.28
C TRP A 49 11.52 -13.18 13.25
N ASN A 50 12.13 -12.74 12.15
CA ASN A 50 12.57 -11.35 11.97
C ASN A 50 11.83 -10.65 10.83
N PHE A 51 11.56 -11.34 9.73
CA PHE A 51 10.90 -10.74 8.56
C PHE A 51 9.73 -11.57 8.06
N TYR A 52 8.54 -11.00 8.08
CA TYR A 52 7.35 -11.62 7.52
C TYR A 52 6.95 -10.93 6.21
N PHE A 53 7.23 -11.59 5.09
CA PHE A 53 6.71 -11.20 3.79
C PHE A 53 5.31 -11.78 3.61
N CYS A 54 4.28 -10.99 3.93
CA CYS A 54 2.91 -11.48 4.03
C CYS A 54 1.95 -10.93 2.97
N SER A 55 0.78 -11.56 2.86
CA SER A 55 -0.34 -11.07 2.08
C SER A 55 -0.95 -9.80 2.68
N VAL A 56 -1.66 -9.04 1.85
CA VAL A 56 -2.43 -7.87 2.30
C VAL A 56 -3.46 -8.24 3.37
N TYR A 57 -4.00 -9.47 3.30
CA TYR A 57 -4.95 -9.97 4.29
C TYR A 57 -4.28 -10.13 5.65
N THR A 58 -3.17 -10.86 5.71
CA THR A 58 -2.40 -11.09 6.95
C THR A 58 -1.90 -9.79 7.55
N ALA A 59 -1.35 -8.88 6.75
CA ALA A 59 -0.94 -7.56 7.21
C ALA A 59 -2.10 -6.79 7.86
N ARG A 60 -3.29 -6.80 7.26
CA ARG A 60 -4.47 -6.12 7.82
C ARG A 60 -4.92 -6.74 9.13
N SER A 61 -4.87 -8.07 9.25
CA SER A 61 -5.21 -8.76 10.49
C SER A 61 -4.22 -8.42 11.59
N MET A 62 -2.91 -8.47 11.32
CA MET A 62 -1.85 -8.17 12.29
C MET A 62 -1.83 -6.71 12.75
N PHE A 63 -2.16 -5.75 11.87
CA PHE A 63 -2.26 -4.35 12.25
C PHE A 63 -3.66 -3.95 12.77
N SER A 64 -4.61 -4.89 12.86
CA SER A 64 -5.92 -4.60 13.42
C SER A 64 -5.80 -4.34 14.92
N VAL A 65 -6.44 -3.27 15.40
CA VAL A 65 -6.47 -2.92 16.83
C VAL A 65 -7.04 -4.08 17.67
N ASP A 66 -8.02 -4.79 17.11
CA ASP A 66 -8.69 -5.93 17.77
C ASP A 66 -7.82 -7.18 17.85
N SER A 67 -6.74 -7.27 17.07
CA SER A 67 -5.87 -8.46 17.08
C SER A 67 -5.00 -8.55 18.34
N GLY A 68 -4.75 -7.42 19.02
CA GLY A 68 -3.81 -7.33 20.13
C GLY A 68 -2.35 -7.64 19.76
N PHE A 69 -2.06 -7.89 18.47
CA PHE A 69 -0.75 -8.31 18.01
C PHE A 69 0.24 -7.14 18.04
N ARG A 70 1.35 -7.31 18.76
CA ARG A 70 2.44 -6.34 18.86
C ARG A 70 3.72 -6.95 18.31
N LEU A 71 4.35 -6.24 17.39
CA LEU A 71 5.65 -6.60 16.85
C LEU A 71 6.74 -6.32 17.87
N ALA A 72 7.70 -7.23 17.98
CA ALA A 72 8.96 -6.99 18.67
C ALA A 72 9.87 -6.06 17.84
N ASP A 73 10.89 -5.47 18.46
CA ASP A 73 11.80 -4.51 17.82
C ASP A 73 12.59 -5.11 16.65
N ASP A 74 12.79 -6.42 16.65
CA ASP A 74 13.49 -7.18 15.61
C ASP A 74 12.55 -7.82 14.58
N GLN A 75 11.24 -7.53 14.66
CA GLN A 75 10.20 -8.05 13.79
C GLN A 75 9.71 -7.01 12.79
N MET A 76 9.73 -7.38 11.51
CA MET A 76 9.33 -6.52 10.41
C MET A 76 8.32 -7.22 9.50
N ILE A 77 7.24 -6.51 9.17
CA ILE A 77 6.25 -6.95 8.17
C ILE A 77 6.47 -6.17 6.87
N SER A 78 6.30 -6.84 5.72
CA SER A 78 6.46 -6.23 4.38
C SER A 78 5.41 -5.17 3.99
N HIS A 79 4.54 -4.73 4.91
CA HIS A 79 3.45 -3.77 4.67
C HIS A 79 3.42 -2.72 5.76
N PHE A 80 3.10 -1.48 5.39
CA PHE A 80 2.80 -0.44 6.37
C PHE A 80 1.34 -0.53 6.86
N PRO A 81 1.08 -0.17 8.13
CA PRO A 81 -0.28 0.04 8.62
C PRO A 81 -1.03 1.03 7.73
N THR A 82 -2.30 0.75 7.44
CA THR A 82 -3.17 1.61 6.59
C THR A 82 -2.65 1.95 5.18
N HIS A 83 -1.74 1.15 4.61
CA HIS A 83 -1.18 1.34 3.26
C HIS A 83 -2.23 1.59 2.16
N TYR A 84 -3.44 1.03 2.32
CA TYR A 84 -4.56 1.21 1.39
C TYR A 84 -4.99 2.66 1.17
N ARG A 85 -4.63 3.59 2.07
CA ARG A 85 -4.92 5.02 1.91
C ARG A 85 -4.27 5.63 0.67
N LEU A 86 -3.10 5.13 0.26
CA LEU A 86 -2.41 5.61 -0.94
C LEU A 86 -2.48 4.61 -2.09
N THR A 87 -2.53 3.30 -1.83
CA THR A 87 -2.52 2.31 -2.92
C THR A 87 -3.88 2.11 -3.59
N ARG A 88 -4.99 2.52 -2.95
CA ARG A 88 -6.29 2.57 -3.60
C ARG A 88 -6.52 3.92 -4.24
N LYS A 89 -6.61 3.96 -5.57
CA LYS A 89 -7.77 4.52 -6.28
C LYS A 89 -8.50 5.71 -5.67
N ASP A 90 -9.64 5.35 -5.10
CA ASP A 90 -10.61 6.24 -4.45
C ASP A 90 -10.02 6.95 -3.23
N CYS A 91 -9.23 6.26 -2.42
CA CYS A 91 -8.53 6.86 -1.28
C CYS A 91 -7.47 7.88 -1.73
N MET A 92 -6.69 7.58 -2.76
CA MET A 92 -5.67 8.48 -3.31
C MET A 92 -6.30 9.80 -3.76
N VAL A 93 -7.38 9.74 -4.56
CA VAL A 93 -8.09 10.94 -5.04
C VAL A 93 -8.63 11.77 -3.87
N LYS A 94 -9.25 11.13 -2.87
CA LYS A 94 -9.74 11.82 -1.66
C LYS A 94 -8.60 12.49 -0.89
N ASN A 95 -7.49 11.78 -0.70
CA ASN A 95 -6.35 12.28 0.05
C ASN A 95 -5.68 13.46 -0.65
N ILE A 96 -5.54 13.41 -1.97
CA ILE A 96 -4.95 14.52 -2.75
C ILE A 96 -5.89 15.73 -2.75
N ARG A 97 -7.21 15.53 -2.91
CA ARG A 97 -8.20 16.61 -2.77
C ARG A 97 -8.14 17.26 -1.38
N ARG A 98 -8.01 16.45 -0.31
CA ARG A 98 -7.85 16.95 1.06
C ARG A 98 -6.54 17.70 1.24
N TYR A 99 -5.43 17.14 0.76
CA TYR A 99 -4.10 17.73 0.86
C TYR A 99 -4.03 19.11 0.18
N ARG A 100 -4.61 19.24 -1.02
CA ARG A 100 -4.75 20.54 -1.70
C ARG A 100 -5.50 21.56 -0.85
N LYS A 101 -6.65 21.19 -0.28
CA LYS A 101 -7.43 22.09 0.60
C LYS A 101 -6.69 22.49 1.88
N ASP A 102 -5.96 21.54 2.48
CA ASP A 102 -5.16 21.81 3.68
C ASP A 102 -4.03 22.81 3.36
N LEU A 103 -3.33 22.65 2.23
CA LEU A 103 -2.30 23.60 1.79
C LEU A 103 -2.84 24.99 1.45
N GLU A 104 -4.05 25.07 0.86
CA GLU A 104 -4.72 26.35 0.60
C GLU A 104 -5.07 27.08 1.91
N ARG A 105 -5.61 26.36 2.89
CA ARG A 105 -5.91 26.92 4.21
C ARG A 105 -4.66 27.43 4.91
N ASP A 106 -3.55 26.69 4.78
CA ASP A 106 -2.29 27.00 5.45
C ASP A 106 -1.43 28.02 4.66
N GLY A 107 -1.93 28.53 3.52
CA GLY A 107 -1.25 29.54 2.71
C GLY A 107 0.06 29.06 2.07
N SER A 108 0.20 27.75 1.86
CA SER A 108 1.43 27.17 1.35
C SER A 108 1.71 27.59 -0.10
N PRO A 109 2.97 27.93 -0.47
CA PRO A 109 3.35 28.16 -1.86
C PRO A 109 3.02 26.98 -2.78
N LEU A 110 2.95 25.75 -2.25
CA LEU A 110 2.58 24.57 -3.02
C LEU A 110 1.12 24.59 -3.53
N ALA A 111 0.26 25.41 -2.92
CA ALA A 111 -1.13 25.60 -3.34
C ALA A 111 -1.31 26.71 -4.39
N GLU A 112 -0.22 27.29 -4.90
CA GLU A 112 -0.28 28.33 -5.93
C GLU A 112 -1.05 27.85 -7.18
N ARG A 113 -1.86 28.75 -7.74
CA ARG A 113 -2.70 28.50 -8.90
C ARG A 113 -2.33 29.43 -10.06
N ASP A 114 -2.43 28.91 -11.29
CA ASP A 114 -2.27 29.70 -12.51
C ASP A 114 -3.51 30.61 -12.77
N GLU A 115 -3.43 31.46 -13.80
CA GLU A 115 -4.53 32.35 -14.21
C GLU A 115 -5.83 31.61 -14.56
N ARG A 116 -5.76 30.31 -14.85
CA ARG A 116 -6.90 29.44 -15.17
C ARG A 116 -7.41 28.70 -13.94
N GLY A 117 -6.85 28.98 -12.76
CA GLY A 117 -7.23 28.38 -11.49
C GLY A 117 -6.71 26.95 -11.29
N ARG A 118 -5.73 26.47 -12.06
CA ARG A 118 -5.13 25.14 -11.87
C ARG A 118 -3.93 25.23 -10.95
N PHE A 119 -3.69 24.19 -10.15
CA PHE A 119 -2.52 24.15 -9.28
C PHE A 119 -1.22 24.11 -10.11
N ILE A 120 -0.23 24.92 -9.76
CA ILE A 120 1.06 24.93 -10.47
C ILE A 120 1.89 23.69 -10.06
N HIS A 121 1.97 23.41 -8.76
CA HIS A 121 2.83 22.34 -8.22
C HIS A 121 2.11 21.01 -8.02
N LEU A 122 0.77 21.01 -8.05
CA LEU A 122 -0.05 19.84 -7.72
C LEU A 122 -0.89 19.32 -8.89
N ASP A 123 -0.60 19.71 -10.14
CA ASP A 123 -1.32 19.25 -11.34
C ASP A 123 -0.70 17.99 -11.99
N PHE A 124 -0.51 16.95 -11.20
CA PHE A 124 0.01 15.65 -11.65
C PHE A 124 -1.05 14.53 -11.58
N ILE A 125 -2.25 14.84 -11.09
CA ILE A 125 -3.38 13.91 -11.04
C ILE A 125 -4.45 14.40 -12.00
N PRO A 126 -4.86 13.58 -12.99
CA PRO A 126 -5.90 13.98 -13.93
C PRO A 126 -7.23 14.20 -13.21
N VAL A 127 -8.10 15.00 -13.82
CA VAL A 127 -9.47 15.19 -13.34
C VAL A 127 -10.12 13.82 -13.18
N THR A 128 -10.49 13.51 -11.94
CA THR A 128 -11.02 12.19 -11.55
C THR A 128 -12.28 12.38 -10.75
N PHE A 129 -13.32 11.62 -11.08
CA PHE A 129 -14.61 11.61 -10.40
C PHE A 129 -14.86 10.26 -9.75
N MET A 130 -15.46 10.26 -8.56
CA MET A 130 -15.84 9.04 -7.87
C MET A 130 -17.33 8.76 -8.04
N LEU A 131 -17.67 7.74 -8.83
CA LEU A 131 -19.06 7.33 -9.01
C LEU A 131 -19.51 6.36 -7.89
N PRO A 132 -20.78 6.43 -7.45
CA PRO A 132 -21.86 7.30 -7.96
C PRO A 132 -21.88 8.72 -7.37
N ALA A 133 -21.08 9.01 -6.34
CA ALA A 133 -21.15 10.26 -5.58
C ALA A 133 -20.94 11.54 -6.42
N ASP A 134 -19.99 11.52 -7.35
CA ASP A 134 -19.63 12.65 -8.21
C ASP A 134 -20.34 12.60 -9.59
N TYR A 135 -21.40 11.79 -9.76
CA TYR A 135 -22.01 11.56 -11.09
C TYR A 135 -22.50 12.84 -11.77
N ASN A 136 -23.23 13.70 -11.05
CA ASN A 136 -23.78 14.93 -11.64
C ASN A 136 -22.66 15.88 -12.11
N ILE A 137 -21.61 16.02 -11.29
CA ILE A 137 -20.45 16.86 -11.61
C ILE A 137 -19.70 16.30 -12.82
N PHE A 138 -19.55 14.98 -12.90
CA PHE A 138 -18.97 14.32 -14.07
C PHE A 138 -19.77 14.60 -15.35
N VAL A 139 -21.10 14.53 -15.30
CA VAL A 139 -21.96 14.81 -16.46
C VAL A 139 -21.81 16.26 -16.94
N GLU A 140 -21.75 17.22 -16.02
CA GLU A 140 -21.47 18.62 -16.39
C GLU A 140 -20.12 18.78 -17.07
N GLU A 141 -19.08 18.15 -16.51
CA GLU A 141 -17.72 18.23 -17.06
C GLU A 141 -17.60 17.55 -18.42
N PHE A 142 -18.25 16.40 -18.60
CA PHE A 142 -18.31 15.68 -19.86
C PHE A 142 -18.98 16.54 -20.96
N ARG A 143 -20.05 17.28 -20.62
CA ARG A 143 -20.74 18.17 -21.57
C ARG A 143 -19.90 19.37 -21.96
N ARG A 144 -19.06 19.90 -21.05
CA ARG A 144 -18.12 21.00 -21.37
C ARG A 144 -17.03 20.57 -22.33
N HIS A 145 -16.62 19.30 -22.28
CA HIS A 145 -15.49 18.78 -23.05
C HIS A 145 -15.88 17.53 -23.87
N PRO A 146 -16.74 17.67 -24.90
CA PRO A 146 -17.32 16.54 -25.62
C PRO A 146 -16.30 15.73 -26.44
N SER A 147 -15.13 16.29 -26.76
CA SER A 147 -14.04 15.61 -27.45
C SER A 147 -13.09 14.85 -26.52
N SER A 148 -13.27 14.94 -25.20
CA SER A 148 -12.39 14.28 -24.23
C SER A 148 -12.69 12.79 -24.12
N THR A 149 -11.64 11.98 -24.10
CA THR A 149 -11.75 10.54 -23.82
C THR A 149 -11.61 10.30 -22.32
N TRP A 150 -12.58 9.61 -21.73
CA TRP A 150 -12.60 9.31 -20.30
C TRP A 150 -12.27 7.85 -20.03
N ILE A 151 -11.56 7.59 -18.93
CA ILE A 151 -11.19 6.22 -18.50
C ILE A 151 -11.94 5.87 -17.22
N MET A 152 -12.91 4.96 -17.31
CA MET A 152 -13.57 4.40 -16.14
C MET A 152 -12.80 3.19 -15.62
N LYS A 153 -12.57 3.16 -14.29
CA LYS A 153 -11.90 2.05 -13.60
C LYS A 153 -12.75 1.60 -12.40
N PRO A 154 -12.77 0.32 -12.01
CA PRO A 154 -13.45 -0.15 -10.79
C PRO A 154 -12.71 0.24 -9.51
N ALA A 155 -13.40 0.68 -8.45
CA ALA A 155 -12.78 1.26 -7.24
C ALA A 155 -12.05 0.26 -6.31
N GLY A 156 -12.29 -1.06 -6.47
CA GLY A 156 -11.79 -2.09 -5.57
C GLY A 156 -11.17 -3.32 -6.25
N LYS A 157 -10.50 -4.12 -5.41
CA LYS A 157 -9.76 -5.39 -5.61
C LYS A 157 -9.17 -5.62 -7.00
N GLY A 158 -7.84 -5.47 -7.06
CA GLY A 158 -7.01 -5.97 -8.16
C GLY A 158 -7.27 -5.22 -9.46
N ALA A 159 -6.31 -4.41 -9.90
CA ALA A 159 -6.35 -3.86 -11.23
C ALA A 159 -6.12 -4.99 -12.25
N GLU A 160 -7.13 -5.83 -12.44
CA GLU A 160 -7.27 -6.57 -13.67
C GLU A 160 -7.63 -5.53 -14.73
N PHE A 161 -6.71 -5.30 -15.67
CA PHE A 161 -6.90 -4.41 -16.83
C PHE A 161 -8.22 -4.66 -17.57
N PHE A 162 -8.78 -5.87 -17.43
CA PHE A 162 -10.05 -6.32 -17.99
C PHE A 162 -11.29 -5.46 -17.66
N LYS A 163 -11.21 -4.54 -16.69
CA LYS A 163 -12.35 -3.68 -16.30
C LYS A 163 -12.12 -2.19 -16.60
N LEU A 164 -11.25 -1.87 -17.55
CA LEU A 164 -11.05 -0.52 -18.06
C LEU A 164 -12.04 -0.24 -19.19
N TYR A 165 -12.76 0.88 -19.11
CA TYR A 165 -13.64 1.33 -20.18
C TYR A 165 -13.20 2.72 -20.66
N LEU A 166 -13.03 2.85 -21.97
CA LEU A 166 -12.87 4.16 -22.62
C LEU A 166 -14.25 4.66 -23.02
N CYS A 167 -14.59 5.86 -22.58
CA CYS A 167 -15.87 6.50 -22.86
C CYS A 167 -15.61 7.78 -23.68
N GLY A 168 -15.91 7.73 -24.98
CA GLY A 168 -15.93 8.89 -25.88
C GLY A 168 -17.34 9.43 -26.16
N SER A 169 -18.38 8.76 -25.66
CA SER A 169 -19.78 9.19 -25.75
C SER A 169 -20.55 8.69 -24.54
N LEU A 170 -21.44 9.52 -23.99
CA LEU A 170 -22.32 9.19 -22.85
C LEU A 170 -23.43 8.21 -23.28
N LEU A 171 -23.08 7.04 -23.79
CA LEU A 171 -24.01 5.93 -24.00
C LEU A 171 -24.02 5.05 -22.75
N TYR A 172 -24.69 5.54 -21.71
CA TYR A 172 -25.05 4.71 -20.56
C TYR A 172 -26.16 3.74 -20.99
N ARG A 173 -25.83 2.60 -21.60
CA ARG A 173 -26.78 1.49 -21.69
C ARG A 173 -26.89 0.85 -20.32
N LYS A 174 -27.97 1.16 -19.59
CA LYS A 174 -28.47 0.26 -18.53
C LYS A 174 -28.78 -1.09 -19.17
N GLY A 175 -28.22 -2.16 -18.64
CA GLY A 175 -28.44 -3.56 -19.03
C GLY A 175 -27.12 -4.32 -18.84
N PHE A 176 -26.92 -5.17 -17.83
CA PHE A 176 -27.84 -6.08 -17.14
C PHE A 176 -27.82 -5.91 -15.62
#